data_AF-A0AA43KW78-F1
#
_entry.id   AF-A0AA43KW78-F1
#
_cell.length_a   1.000
_cell.length_b   1.000
_cell.length_c   1.000
_cell.angle_alpha   90.00
_cell.angle_beta   90.00
_cell.angle_gamma   90.00
#
_symmetry.space_group_name_H-M   'P 1'
#
loop_
_entity.id
_entity.type
_entity.pdbx_description
1 polymer ?
#
loop_
_entity_poly.entity_id
_entity_poly.type
_entity_poly.pdbx_seq_one_letter_code
_entity_poly.pdbx_strand_id
1 'polypeptide(L)'
;MRTIYQKIILLPILLCSQFAVNAQTAVTEVYPNYKITINKERLDVDSHRNRYNGSMLDYSYRKSDGTTIRIKSFQNDAGFEVVETPPEPAIHYVYKRFYADGNLKEMGVFLPRQVKVGKWMECDDYGRCTIINHEIERDAYGYNDVLEYLRMRGHYMPLDDNKWKCSFWHSPDGHTWGTRVDRNDEQYKMYTFDDKGKEDVRENDLFPNKTTYQLDLMYKPGEQ
;
A
#
# COMPACT_ATOMS: atom_id res chain seq x y z
N MET A 1 -29.12 18.40 72.58
CA MET A 1 -28.79 19.82 72.30
C MET A 1 -27.27 19.98 72.30
N ARG A 2 -26.64 19.93 71.11
CA ARG A 2 -25.34 20.53 70.76
C ARG A 2 -25.05 20.20 69.29
N THR A 3 -25.40 21.16 68.45
CA THR A 3 -24.90 21.35 67.09
C THR A 3 -23.40 21.69 67.13
N ILE A 4 -22.62 21.29 66.13
CA ILE A 4 -21.63 22.13 65.41
C ILE A 4 -21.06 21.32 64.23
N TYR A 5 -20.92 22.03 63.11
CA TYR A 5 -20.58 21.63 61.76
C TYR A 5 -19.13 21.13 61.56
N GLN A 6 -18.90 20.57 60.36
CA GLN A 6 -17.78 20.88 59.45
C GLN A 6 -16.67 19.82 59.32
N LYS A 7 -16.72 19.09 58.20
CA LYS A 7 -15.68 19.12 57.15
C LYS A 7 -16.16 18.32 55.93
N ILE A 8 -16.50 19.04 54.88
CA ILE A 8 -16.58 18.52 53.51
C ILE A 8 -15.14 18.16 53.13
N ILE A 9 -14.89 16.88 52.86
CA ILE A 9 -13.72 16.44 52.10
C ILE A 9 -14.25 15.88 50.79
N LEU A 10 -14.23 16.73 49.77
CA LEU A 10 -14.27 16.32 48.37
C LEU A 10 -13.03 15.48 48.11
N LEU A 11 -13.20 14.17 47.91
CA LEU A 11 -12.17 13.33 47.33
C LEU A 11 -12.60 13.03 45.88
N PRO A 12 -11.94 13.60 44.86
CA PRO A 12 -12.14 13.14 43.50
C PRO A 12 -11.49 11.76 43.40
N ILE A 13 -12.31 10.71 43.34
CA ILE A 13 -11.81 9.38 42.95
C ILE A 13 -11.41 9.52 41.49
N LEU A 14 -10.10 9.68 41.35
CA LEU A 14 -9.26 9.54 40.18
C LEU A 14 -9.95 8.73 39.07
N LEU A 15 -10.08 9.36 37.91
CA LEU A 15 -10.28 8.67 36.64
C LEU A 15 -9.18 7.62 36.48
N CYS A 16 -9.47 6.38 36.82
CA CYS A 16 -8.90 5.25 36.10
C CYS A 16 -9.71 5.09 34.82
N SER A 17 -9.63 6.09 33.93
CA SER A 17 -9.78 5.82 32.51
C SER A 17 -8.64 4.88 32.16
N GLN A 18 -8.92 3.59 32.26
CA GLN A 18 -8.18 2.56 31.58
C GLN A 18 -8.25 2.91 30.10
N PHE A 19 -7.30 3.73 29.64
CA PHE A 19 -6.89 3.69 28.26
C PHE A 19 -6.30 2.30 28.10
N ALA A 20 -7.16 1.32 27.83
CA ALA A 20 -6.75 0.17 27.06
C ALA A 20 -6.11 0.78 25.82
N VAL A 21 -4.78 0.78 25.81
CA VAL A 21 -4.01 1.05 24.61
C VAL A 21 -4.40 -0.09 23.68
N ASN A 22 -5.45 0.13 22.90
CA ASN A 22 -5.81 -0.78 21.83
C ASN A 22 -4.56 -0.87 20.96
N ALA A 23 -3.85 -1.99 21.03
CA ALA A 23 -2.90 -2.37 20.00
C ALA A 23 -3.74 -2.53 18.74
N GLN A 24 -3.90 -1.43 17.99
CA GLN A 24 -4.76 -1.38 16.83
C GLN A 24 -4.03 -2.07 15.69
N THR A 25 -4.09 -3.40 15.67
CA THR A 25 -3.63 -4.18 14.53
C THR A 25 -4.65 -4.01 13.42
N ALA A 26 -4.23 -3.42 12.31
CA ALA A 26 -5.00 -3.33 11.08
C ALA A 26 -4.46 -4.32 10.05
N VAL A 27 -5.26 -4.62 9.04
CA VAL A 27 -4.88 -5.52 7.96
C VAL A 27 -5.26 -4.88 6.64
N THR A 28 -4.33 -4.91 5.70
CA THR A 28 -4.49 -4.44 4.32
C THR A 28 -4.42 -5.63 3.38
N GLU A 29 -5.51 -5.91 2.68
CA GLU A 29 -5.58 -7.01 1.70
C GLU A 29 -5.14 -6.52 0.32
N VAL A 30 -3.86 -6.71 0.00
CA VAL A 30 -3.18 -6.17 -1.20
C VAL A 30 -3.53 -6.94 -2.48
N TYR A 31 -3.94 -8.19 -2.33
CA TYR A 31 -4.51 -9.00 -3.40
C TYR A 31 -5.46 -10.02 -2.76
N PRO A 32 -6.36 -10.64 -3.54
CA PRO A 32 -7.25 -11.68 -3.01
C PRO A 32 -6.46 -12.73 -2.23
N ASN A 33 -6.81 -12.88 -0.95
CA ASN A 33 -6.19 -13.83 -0.01
C ASN A 33 -4.76 -13.51 0.44
N TYR A 34 -4.23 -12.31 0.19
CA TYR A 34 -2.98 -11.88 0.81
C TYR A 34 -3.08 -10.54 1.48
N LYS A 35 -2.59 -10.58 2.71
CA LYS A 35 -2.87 -9.60 3.73
C LYS A 35 -1.56 -9.18 4.34
N ILE A 36 -1.31 -7.87 4.33
CA ILE A 36 -0.24 -7.25 5.07
C ILE A 36 -0.81 -6.77 6.39
N THR A 37 -0.15 -7.18 7.47
CA THR A 37 -0.47 -6.67 8.81
C THR A 37 0.10 -5.27 8.93
N ILE A 38 -0.72 -4.33 9.39
CA ILE A 38 -0.36 -2.96 9.71
C ILE A 38 -0.38 -2.84 11.23
N ASN A 39 0.80 -2.80 11.82
CA ASN A 39 0.98 -2.79 13.26
C ASN A 39 2.06 -1.80 13.66
N LYS A 40 1.98 -1.35 14.92
CA LYS A 40 3.03 -0.52 15.50
C LYS A 40 4.31 -1.33 15.66
N GLU A 41 5.41 -0.78 15.20
CA GLU A 41 6.76 -1.34 15.31
C GLU A 41 7.78 -0.25 15.68
N ARG A 42 9.00 -0.65 16.02
CA ARG A 42 10.09 0.25 16.37
C ARG A 42 11.34 -0.16 15.63
N LEU A 43 12.03 0.80 15.03
CA LEU A 43 13.28 0.59 14.32
C LEU A 43 14.46 0.60 15.30
N ASP A 44 15.37 -0.36 15.17
CA ASP A 44 16.68 -0.31 15.83
C ASP A 44 17.61 0.64 15.09
N VAL A 45 17.52 1.93 15.43
CA VAL A 45 18.29 3.01 14.80
C VAL A 45 19.80 2.85 14.96
N ASP A 46 20.24 2.26 16.07
CA ASP A 46 21.67 2.15 16.40
C ASP A 46 22.36 1.15 15.46
N SER A 47 21.64 0.12 15.01
CA SER A 47 22.13 -0.85 14.00
C SER A 47 22.49 -0.23 12.65
N HIS A 48 22.02 1.00 12.37
CA HIS A 48 22.19 1.69 11.11
C HIS A 48 23.22 2.83 11.14
N ARG A 49 23.64 3.29 12.33
CA ARG A 49 24.51 4.48 12.49
C ARG A 49 25.82 4.41 11.71
N ASN A 50 26.44 3.25 11.65
CA ASN A 50 27.74 3.10 10.98
C ASN A 50 27.64 3.01 9.44
N ARG A 51 26.42 3.11 8.88
CA ARG A 51 26.18 3.01 7.43
C ARG A 51 25.97 4.36 6.75
N TYR A 52 26.06 5.46 7.50
CA TYR A 52 26.04 6.80 6.91
C TYR A 52 27.29 7.04 6.07
N ASN A 53 27.09 7.60 4.89
CA ASN A 53 28.13 8.13 4.02
C ASN A 53 27.96 9.65 3.94
N GLY A 54 28.74 10.38 4.74
CA GLY A 54 28.50 11.80 4.98
C GLY A 54 27.16 12.01 5.70
N SER A 55 26.29 12.86 5.14
CA SER A 55 24.98 13.22 5.71
C SER A 55 23.84 12.29 5.29
N MET A 56 24.11 11.28 4.46
CA MET A 56 23.09 10.41 3.89
C MET A 56 23.36 8.94 4.21
N LEU A 57 22.29 8.22 4.50
CA LEU A 57 22.24 6.77 4.53
C LEU A 57 21.28 6.33 3.42
N ASP A 58 21.74 5.49 2.51
CA ASP A 58 20.90 4.82 1.50
C ASP A 58 21.57 3.50 1.14
N TYR A 59 20.97 2.39 1.60
CA TYR A 59 21.48 1.06 1.27
C TYR A 59 20.35 0.06 1.18
N SER A 60 20.61 -1.04 0.49
CA SER A 60 19.68 -2.16 0.39
C SER A 60 20.36 -3.50 0.68
N TYR A 61 19.56 -4.47 1.12
CA TYR A 61 19.97 -5.86 1.27
C TYR A 61 18.79 -6.79 0.96
N ARG A 62 19.08 -8.05 0.66
CA ARG A 62 18.07 -9.08 0.36
C ARG A 62 17.97 -10.07 1.50
N LYS A 63 16.76 -10.32 1.98
CA LYS A 63 16.42 -11.37 2.95
C LYS A 63 16.47 -12.76 2.29
N SER A 64 16.50 -13.81 3.09
CA SER A 64 16.55 -15.21 2.61
C SER A 64 15.30 -15.65 1.85
N ASP A 65 14.15 -15.04 2.15
CA ASP A 65 12.88 -15.24 1.43
C ASP A 65 12.86 -14.53 0.07
N GLY A 66 13.92 -13.80 -0.29
CA GLY A 66 14.03 -13.04 -1.52
C GLY A 66 13.52 -11.59 -1.43
N THR A 67 12.92 -11.19 -0.30
CA THR A 67 12.45 -9.81 -0.06
C THR A 67 13.63 -8.84 -0.04
N THR A 68 13.51 -7.71 -0.74
CA THR A 68 14.51 -6.65 -0.74
C THR A 68 14.11 -5.58 0.27
N ILE A 69 15.03 -5.21 1.15
CA ILE A 69 14.87 -4.12 2.11
C ILE A 69 15.78 -2.97 1.68
N ARG A 70 15.21 -1.77 1.55
CA ARG A 70 15.97 -0.53 1.36
C ARG A 70 15.72 0.40 2.54
N ILE A 71 16.79 0.96 3.09
CA ILE A 71 16.74 1.89 4.21
C ILE A 71 17.38 3.19 3.78
N LYS A 72 16.69 4.31 4.05
CA LYS A 72 17.17 5.66 3.78
C LYS A 72 17.03 6.56 5.00
N SER A 73 17.98 7.47 5.16
CA SER A 73 17.89 8.54 6.15
C SER A 73 18.81 9.71 5.78
N PHE A 74 18.47 10.91 6.22
CA PHE A 74 19.32 12.10 6.15
C PHE A 74 19.59 12.60 7.58
N GLN A 75 20.85 12.95 7.90
CA GLN A 75 21.28 13.29 9.26
C GLN A 75 20.56 14.50 9.90
N ASN A 76 19.93 15.36 9.11
CA ASN A 76 19.25 16.57 9.61
C ASN A 76 17.80 16.28 10.07
N ASP A 77 17.61 15.37 11.03
CA ASP A 77 16.30 15.05 11.66
C ASP A 77 15.23 14.43 10.75
N ALA A 78 15.59 13.91 9.57
CA ALA A 78 14.59 13.44 8.60
C ALA A 78 13.89 12.11 8.96
N GLY A 79 14.32 11.45 10.05
CA GLY A 79 13.88 10.11 10.42
C GLY A 79 14.45 9.02 9.50
N PHE A 80 13.83 7.85 9.49
CA PHE A 80 14.20 6.73 8.61
C PHE A 80 13.04 6.35 7.70
N GLU A 81 13.34 6.05 6.45
CA GLU A 81 12.43 5.43 5.50
C GLU A 81 12.90 3.98 5.27
N VAL A 82 11.98 3.03 5.40
CA VAL A 82 12.20 1.61 5.13
C VAL A 82 11.19 1.15 4.09
N VAL A 83 11.70 0.57 3.01
CA VAL A 83 10.90 -0.01 1.93
C VAL A 83 11.18 -1.50 1.87
N GLU A 84 10.13 -2.32 2.00
CA GLU A 84 10.19 -3.77 1.84
C GLU A 84 9.48 -4.16 0.53
N THR A 85 10.24 -4.67 -0.43
CA THR A 85 9.74 -5.15 -1.71
C THR A 85 9.78 -6.68 -1.72
N PRO A 86 8.64 -7.37 -1.81
CA PRO A 86 8.61 -8.83 -1.93
C PRO A 86 9.39 -9.34 -3.15
N PRO A 87 9.67 -10.65 -3.22
CA PRO A 87 10.19 -11.27 -4.44
C PRO A 87 9.27 -11.02 -5.64
N GLU A 88 9.86 -10.96 -6.84
CA GLU A 88 9.11 -10.88 -8.08
C GLU A 88 8.15 -12.08 -8.26
N PRO A 89 6.98 -11.92 -8.91
CA PRO A 89 6.44 -10.69 -9.51
C PRO A 89 5.73 -9.78 -8.49
N ALA A 90 6.43 -8.76 -7.99
CA ALA A 90 5.94 -7.92 -6.90
C ALA A 90 5.20 -6.69 -7.45
N ILE A 91 3.91 -6.60 -7.16
CA ILE A 91 3.06 -5.44 -7.52
C ILE A 91 2.81 -4.50 -6.35
N HIS A 92 3.61 -4.60 -5.29
CA HIS A 92 3.51 -3.71 -4.14
C HIS A 92 4.85 -3.61 -3.40
N TYR A 93 4.94 -2.61 -2.53
CA TYR A 93 5.95 -2.58 -1.48
C TYR A 93 5.32 -2.11 -0.17
N VAL A 94 5.84 -2.62 0.94
CA VAL A 94 5.51 -2.13 2.28
C VAL A 94 6.39 -0.92 2.54
N TYR A 95 5.77 0.19 2.89
CA TYR A 95 6.43 1.44 3.22
C TYR A 95 6.30 1.73 4.70
N LYS A 96 7.41 2.11 5.31
CA LYS A 96 7.50 2.48 6.71
C LYS A 96 8.35 3.73 6.83
N ARG A 97 7.88 4.67 7.65
CA ARG A 97 8.66 5.83 8.06
C ARG A 97 8.73 5.86 9.57
N PHE A 98 9.89 6.24 10.08
CA PHE A 98 10.17 6.33 11.50
C PHE A 98 10.70 7.71 11.85
N TYR A 99 10.44 8.14 13.07
CA TYR A 99 11.14 9.26 13.69
C TYR A 99 12.61 8.93 13.94
N ALA A 100 13.43 9.95 14.23
CA ALA A 100 14.85 9.79 14.51
C ALA A 100 15.14 8.88 15.72
N ASP A 101 14.19 8.77 16.65
CA ASP A 101 14.26 7.91 17.83
C ASP A 101 13.81 6.46 17.55
N GLY A 102 13.44 6.13 16.31
CA GLY A 102 13.00 4.81 15.88
C GLY A 102 11.51 4.52 16.08
N ASN A 103 10.72 5.45 16.66
CA ASN A 103 9.28 5.26 16.74
C ASN A 103 8.64 5.31 15.34
N LEU A 104 7.68 4.41 15.09
CA LEU A 104 6.92 4.41 13.83
C LEU A 104 6.18 5.75 13.68
N LYS A 105 6.28 6.32 12.48
CA LYS A 105 5.56 7.52 12.04
C LYS A 105 4.43 7.18 11.09
N GLU A 106 4.71 6.33 10.09
CA GLU A 106 3.68 5.81 9.20
C GLU A 106 4.06 4.43 8.68
N MET A 107 3.05 3.59 8.46
CA MET A 107 3.19 2.29 7.81
C MET A 107 2.00 2.03 6.90
N GLY A 108 2.28 1.52 5.70
CA GLY A 108 1.25 1.06 4.80
C GLY A 108 1.81 0.39 3.55
N VAL A 109 0.93 0.23 2.58
CA VAL A 109 1.26 -0.44 1.32
C VAL A 109 1.08 0.53 0.16
N PHE A 110 2.05 0.52 -0.73
CA PHE A 110 1.99 1.19 -2.02
C PHE A 110 1.93 0.17 -3.14
N LEU A 111 1.12 0.46 -4.17
CA LEU A 111 1.34 -0.11 -5.50
C LEU A 111 2.47 0.66 -6.22
N PRO A 112 3.19 0.03 -7.16
CA PRO A 112 4.23 0.66 -7.96
C PRO A 112 3.74 1.99 -8.53
N ARG A 113 4.52 3.07 -8.29
CA ARG A 113 4.21 4.50 -8.50
C ARG A 113 3.45 5.22 -7.38
N GLN A 114 3.65 4.80 -6.13
CA GLN A 114 3.25 5.54 -4.93
C GLN A 114 1.73 5.70 -4.72
N VAL A 115 0.93 4.74 -5.20
CA VAL A 115 -0.52 4.72 -4.89
C VAL A 115 -0.74 4.08 -3.52
N LYS A 116 -1.14 4.87 -2.50
CA LYS A 116 -1.51 4.34 -1.18
C LYS A 116 -2.74 3.44 -1.32
N VAL A 117 -2.67 2.22 -0.80
CA VAL A 117 -3.79 1.26 -0.82
C VAL A 117 -4.11 0.73 0.57
N GLY A 118 -5.39 0.38 0.76
CA GLY A 118 -5.90 -0.22 1.97
C GLY A 118 -5.77 0.66 3.21
N LYS A 119 -5.50 0.00 4.33
CA LYS A 119 -5.31 0.65 5.62
C LYS A 119 -3.86 1.10 5.78
N TRP A 120 -3.71 2.31 6.30
CA TRP A 120 -2.45 2.92 6.69
C TRP A 120 -2.51 3.26 8.18
N MET A 121 -1.40 3.05 8.87
CA MET A 121 -1.22 3.52 10.24
C MET A 121 -0.36 4.76 10.21
N GLU A 122 -0.84 5.83 10.84
CA GLU A 122 -0.08 7.05 11.07
C GLU A 122 -0.01 7.28 12.58
N CYS A 123 1.18 7.58 13.08
CA CYS A 123 1.44 7.79 14.50
C CYS A 123 2.12 9.14 14.70
N ASP A 124 1.74 9.83 15.77
CA ASP A 124 2.41 11.06 16.19
C ASP A 124 3.70 10.78 16.99
N ASP A 125 4.45 11.84 17.32
CA ASP A 125 5.71 11.79 18.06
C ASP A 125 5.53 11.22 19.49
N TYR A 126 4.29 11.21 20.02
CA TYR A 126 3.95 10.60 21.31
C TYR A 126 3.58 9.12 21.18
N GLY A 127 3.60 8.58 19.95
CA GLY A 127 3.28 7.20 19.63
C GLY A 127 1.78 6.89 19.65
N ARG A 128 0.90 7.90 19.59
CA ARG A 128 -0.55 7.72 19.41
C ARG A 128 -0.80 7.50 17.92
N CYS A 129 -1.46 6.39 17.60
CA CYS A 129 -1.65 5.97 16.21
C CYS A 129 -3.13 6.00 15.82
N THR A 130 -3.38 6.29 14.54
CA THR A 130 -4.68 6.23 13.88
C THR A 130 -4.59 5.37 12.64
N ILE A 131 -5.69 4.69 12.30
CA ILE A 131 -5.81 3.93 11.05
C ILE A 131 -6.64 4.73 10.05
N ILE A 132 -6.07 4.99 8.88
CA ILE A 132 -6.72 5.62 7.73
C ILE A 132 -7.00 4.54 6.70
N ASN A 133 -8.23 4.47 6.18
CA ASN A 133 -8.57 3.54 5.10
C ASN A 133 -8.68 4.30 3.77
N HIS A 134 -7.68 4.14 2.90
CA HIS A 134 -7.63 4.80 1.59
C HIS A 134 -8.57 4.19 0.53
N GLU A 135 -9.31 3.12 0.88
CA GLU A 135 -10.32 2.51 0.01
C GLU A 135 -11.73 3.02 0.28
N ILE A 136 -11.98 3.73 1.39
CA ILE A 136 -13.35 4.11 1.79
C ILE A 136 -14.03 5.07 0.81
N GLU A 137 -13.24 5.85 0.08
CA GLU A 137 -13.72 6.88 -0.85
C GLU A 137 -13.77 6.39 -2.31
N ARG A 138 -13.57 5.09 -2.56
CA ARG A 138 -13.54 4.52 -3.92
C ARG A 138 -14.88 3.85 -4.22
N ASP A 139 -15.64 4.46 -5.13
CA ASP A 139 -17.06 4.15 -5.34
C ASP A 139 -17.29 2.78 -6.01
N ALA A 140 -16.84 2.60 -7.26
CA ALA A 140 -17.16 1.40 -8.07
C ALA A 140 -15.96 0.50 -8.37
N TYR A 141 -14.74 1.06 -8.47
CA TYR A 141 -13.52 0.28 -8.65
C TYR A 141 -12.46 0.69 -7.63
N GLY A 142 -12.04 -0.28 -6.81
CA GLY A 142 -10.81 -0.24 -6.04
C GLY A 142 -9.66 -0.92 -6.79
N TYR A 143 -8.47 -0.84 -6.22
CA TYR A 143 -7.30 -1.50 -6.81
C TYR A 143 -7.44 -3.02 -6.88
N ASN A 144 -8.15 -3.65 -5.93
CA ASN A 144 -8.40 -5.10 -5.96
C ASN A 144 -9.26 -5.50 -7.17
N ASP A 145 -10.20 -4.66 -7.60
CA ASP A 145 -11.01 -4.90 -8.80
C ASP A 145 -10.14 -4.80 -10.08
N VAL A 146 -9.23 -3.82 -10.12
CA VAL A 146 -8.24 -3.71 -11.21
C VAL A 146 -7.33 -4.94 -11.25
N LEU A 147 -6.84 -5.41 -10.10
CA LEU A 147 -5.99 -6.60 -10.02
C LEU A 147 -6.73 -7.87 -10.44
N GLU A 148 -7.98 -8.03 -10.02
CA GLU A 148 -8.81 -9.16 -10.42
C GLU A 148 -9.08 -9.16 -11.93
N TYR A 149 -9.35 -7.98 -12.51
CA TYR A 149 -9.49 -7.84 -13.96
C TYR A 149 -8.20 -8.24 -14.69
N LEU A 150 -7.04 -7.74 -14.26
CA LEU A 150 -5.74 -8.11 -14.85
C LEU A 150 -5.45 -9.61 -14.73
N ARG A 151 -5.87 -10.24 -13.63
CA ARG A 151 -5.79 -11.69 -13.43
C ARG A 151 -6.68 -12.45 -14.40
N MET A 152 -7.93 -12.03 -14.57
CA MET A 152 -8.86 -12.62 -15.54
C MET A 152 -8.35 -12.52 -16.98
N ARG A 153 -7.62 -11.45 -17.32
CA ARG A 153 -7.01 -11.26 -18.64
C ARG A 153 -5.66 -11.97 -18.83
N GLY A 154 -5.15 -12.66 -17.81
CA GLY A 154 -3.86 -13.36 -17.86
C GLY A 154 -2.65 -12.43 -17.93
N HIS A 155 -2.79 -11.17 -17.53
CA HIS A 155 -1.71 -10.18 -17.50
C HIS A 155 -0.99 -10.13 -16.17
N TYR A 156 -1.61 -10.68 -15.14
CA TYR A 156 -1.03 -10.81 -13.81
C TYR A 156 -1.36 -12.20 -13.26
N MET A 157 -0.33 -12.96 -12.89
CA MET A 157 -0.47 -14.21 -12.16
C MET A 157 0.49 -14.16 -10.96
N PRO A 158 -0.02 -14.28 -9.72
CA PRO A 158 0.82 -14.18 -8.51
C PRO A 158 1.95 -15.24 -8.39
N LEU A 159 1.99 -16.24 -9.28
CA LEU A 159 2.79 -17.48 -9.12
C LEU A 159 3.47 -17.97 -10.41
N ASP A 160 3.63 -17.11 -11.42
CA ASP A 160 4.25 -17.50 -12.69
C ASP A 160 5.56 -16.72 -12.92
N ASP A 161 6.53 -17.33 -13.60
CA ASP A 161 7.81 -16.74 -14.04
C ASP A 161 7.63 -15.66 -15.13
N ASN A 162 6.37 -15.35 -15.44
CA ASN A 162 5.98 -14.40 -16.43
C ASN A 162 6.42 -12.98 -16.04
N LYS A 163 7.27 -12.38 -16.90
CA LYS A 163 7.84 -11.02 -16.76
C LYS A 163 6.82 -9.92 -17.08
N TRP A 164 5.60 -10.02 -16.56
CA TRP A 164 4.63 -8.94 -16.66
C TRP A 164 4.90 -7.91 -15.56
N LYS A 165 5.02 -6.64 -15.93
CA LYS A 165 5.12 -5.53 -14.98
C LYS A 165 3.86 -4.69 -15.07
N CYS A 166 3.23 -4.45 -13.93
CA CYS A 166 2.03 -3.61 -13.85
C CYS A 166 2.38 -2.30 -13.14
N SER A 167 2.02 -1.17 -13.75
CA SER A 167 2.09 0.16 -13.14
C SER A 167 0.68 0.68 -12.95
N PHE A 168 0.37 1.18 -11.74
CA PHE A 168 -0.97 1.65 -11.39
C PHE A 168 -0.97 3.15 -11.17
N TRP A 169 -2.10 3.81 -11.46
CA TRP A 169 -2.37 5.18 -11.05
C TRP A 169 -3.86 5.36 -10.77
N HIS A 170 -4.15 6.35 -9.93
CA HIS A 170 -5.50 6.77 -9.58
C HIS A 170 -5.59 8.29 -9.75
N SER A 171 -6.61 8.77 -10.47
CA SER A 171 -6.93 10.18 -10.62
C SER A 171 -8.26 10.46 -9.92
N PRO A 172 -8.24 11.02 -8.69
CA PRO A 172 -9.46 11.34 -7.96
C PRO A 172 -10.37 12.32 -8.73
N ASP A 173 -9.80 13.41 -9.27
CA ASP A 173 -10.57 14.43 -10.00
C ASP A 173 -11.12 13.90 -11.33
N GLY A 174 -10.35 13.04 -11.99
CA GLY A 174 -10.71 12.41 -13.26
C GLY A 174 -11.61 11.19 -13.08
N HIS A 175 -11.87 10.77 -11.85
CA HIS A 175 -12.67 9.61 -11.53
C HIS A 175 -12.21 8.33 -12.24
N THR A 176 -10.89 8.09 -12.26
CA THR A 176 -10.33 6.97 -13.03
C THR A 176 -9.21 6.24 -12.31
N TRP A 177 -9.22 4.92 -12.47
CA TRP A 177 -8.05 4.08 -12.33
C TRP A 177 -7.43 3.82 -13.69
N GLY A 178 -6.11 3.73 -13.72
CA GLY A 178 -5.45 3.16 -14.86
C GLY A 178 -4.33 2.22 -14.48
N THR A 179 -4.10 1.28 -15.38
CA THR A 179 -2.98 0.36 -15.27
C THR A 179 -2.32 0.17 -16.62
N ARG A 180 -0.99 0.20 -16.58
CA ARG A 180 -0.13 -0.10 -17.71
C ARG A 180 0.47 -1.45 -17.47
N VAL A 181 0.31 -2.33 -18.44
CA VAL A 181 0.88 -3.67 -18.45
C VAL A 181 2.04 -3.67 -19.44
N ASP A 182 3.23 -4.00 -18.95
CA ASP A 182 4.43 -4.20 -19.76
C ASP A 182 4.76 -5.71 -19.80
N ARG A 183 5.18 -6.22 -20.97
CA ARG A 183 5.62 -7.60 -21.19
C ARG A 183 7.07 -7.56 -21.66
N ASN A 184 7.98 -8.24 -20.96
CA ASN A 184 9.41 -8.25 -21.33
C ASN A 184 9.98 -6.81 -21.49
N ASP A 185 9.62 -5.92 -20.58
CA ASP A 185 10.01 -4.50 -20.58
C ASP A 185 9.44 -3.64 -21.74
N GLU A 186 8.57 -4.20 -22.58
CA GLU A 186 7.85 -3.46 -23.61
C GLU A 186 6.40 -3.20 -23.18
N GLN A 187 5.89 -2.00 -23.43
CA GLN A 187 4.50 -1.65 -23.11
C GLN A 187 3.55 -2.49 -23.98
N TYR A 188 2.69 -3.27 -23.33
CA TYR A 188 1.78 -4.19 -24.01
C TYR A 188 0.37 -3.59 -24.14
N LYS A 189 -0.23 -3.14 -23.03
CA LYS A 189 -1.60 -2.62 -23.01
C LYS A 189 -1.81 -1.60 -21.89
N MET A 190 -2.77 -0.71 -22.09
CA MET A 190 -3.25 0.20 -21.06
C MET A 190 -4.75 -0.01 -20.84
N TYR A 191 -5.14 -0.11 -19.58
CA TYR A 191 -6.53 -0.21 -19.15
C TYR A 191 -6.90 1.02 -18.34
N THR A 192 -8.07 1.58 -18.61
CA THR A 192 -8.67 2.66 -17.82
C THR A 192 -10.03 2.20 -17.32
N PHE A 193 -10.26 2.36 -16.02
CA PHE A 193 -11.50 2.03 -15.32
C PHE A 193 -12.13 3.34 -14.85
N ASP A 194 -13.41 3.54 -15.15
CA ASP A 194 -14.20 4.61 -14.58
C ASP A 194 -14.52 4.26 -13.13
N ASP A 195 -13.98 5.01 -12.16
CA ASP A 195 -14.15 4.71 -10.73
C ASP A 195 -15.60 4.87 -10.23
N LYS A 196 -16.50 5.41 -11.06
CA LYS A 196 -17.95 5.49 -10.82
C LYS A 196 -18.75 4.35 -11.44
N GLY A 197 -18.12 3.47 -12.22
CA GLY A 197 -18.76 2.29 -12.82
C GLY A 197 -19.87 2.63 -13.82
N LYS A 198 -19.81 3.81 -14.46
CA LYS A 198 -20.76 4.25 -15.48
C LYS A 198 -20.36 3.80 -16.87
N GLU A 199 -19.09 3.48 -17.09
CA GLU A 199 -18.53 2.97 -18.34
C GLU A 199 -17.81 1.62 -18.14
N ASP A 200 -17.76 0.81 -19.19
CA ASP A 200 -16.92 -0.40 -19.26
C ASP A 200 -15.42 -0.07 -19.21
N VAL A 201 -14.59 -1.09 -18.95
CA VAL A 201 -13.13 -0.98 -18.97
C VAL A 201 -12.65 -0.59 -20.38
N ARG A 202 -12.00 0.58 -20.48
CA ARG A 202 -11.43 1.06 -21.74
C ARG A 202 -10.06 0.44 -21.96
N GLU A 203 -9.94 -0.37 -23.02
CA GLU A 203 -8.67 -0.94 -23.46
C GLU A 203 -8.06 -0.07 -24.54
N ASN A 204 -6.85 0.43 -24.31
CA ASN A 204 -6.10 1.18 -25.31
C ASN A 204 -4.88 0.35 -25.74
N ASP A 205 -4.90 -0.10 -26.99
CA ASP A 205 -3.70 -0.60 -27.65
C ASP A 205 -2.81 0.59 -28.02
N LEU A 206 -1.55 0.56 -27.58
CA LEU A 206 -0.64 1.71 -27.73
C LEU A 206 0.37 1.55 -28.88
N PHE A 207 0.22 0.49 -29.68
CA PHE A 207 0.93 0.36 -30.94
C PHE A 207 0.13 1.02 -32.07
N PRO A 208 0.60 2.10 -32.71
CA PRO A 208 0.07 2.50 -34.00
C PRO A 208 0.60 1.51 -35.04
N ASN A 209 -0.31 0.72 -35.64
CA ASN A 209 -0.09 -0.11 -36.83
C ASN A 209 1.11 -1.08 -36.82
N LYS A 210 0.88 -2.32 -36.37
CA LYS A 210 1.30 -3.47 -37.19
C LYS A 210 0.03 -4.03 -37.80
N THR A 211 -0.06 -3.91 -39.11
CA THR A 211 -1.11 -4.43 -39.99
C THR A 211 -1.71 -5.71 -39.43
N THR A 212 -2.91 -5.61 -38.86
CA THR A 212 -3.74 -6.78 -38.58
C THR A 212 -4.10 -7.37 -39.93
N TYR A 213 -3.34 -8.37 -40.37
CA TYR A 213 -3.92 -9.36 -41.26
C TYR A 213 -5.12 -9.93 -40.50
N GLN A 214 -6.32 -9.60 -40.98
CA GLN A 214 -7.52 -10.32 -40.64
C GLN A 214 -7.23 -11.81 -40.87
N LEU A 215 -7.01 -12.56 -39.80
CA LEU A 215 -7.46 -13.94 -39.79
C LEU A 215 -8.93 -13.90 -39.40
N ASP A 216 -9.77 -13.82 -40.43
CA ASP A 216 -11.10 -14.41 -40.40
C ASP A 216 -10.95 -15.88 -40.00
N LEU A 217 -11.01 -16.16 -38.71
CA LEU A 217 -11.41 -17.48 -38.24
C LEU A 217 -12.93 -17.46 -38.15
N MET A 218 -13.53 -17.86 -39.26
CA MET A 218 -14.88 -18.43 -39.29
C MET A 218 -15.00 -19.46 -38.15
N TYR A 219 -15.72 -19.09 -37.11
CA TYR A 219 -16.40 -20.04 -36.24
C TYR A 219 -17.88 -19.70 -36.28
N LYS A 220 -18.64 -20.43 -37.11
CA LYS A 220 -20.10 -20.52 -37.01
C LYS A 220 -20.42 -21.84 -36.30
N PRO A 221 -20.90 -21.80 -35.03
CA PRO A 221 -21.55 -22.96 -34.43
C PRO A 221 -22.94 -23.13 -35.08
N GLY A 222 -23.34 -24.39 -35.26
CA GLY A 222 -24.31 -24.83 -36.27
C GLY A 222 -25.76 -24.38 -36.13
N GLU A 223 -26.49 -24.52 -37.24
CA GLU A 223 -27.93 -24.80 -37.29
C GLU A 223 -28.19 -25.79 -38.44
N GLN A 224 -28.73 -26.96 -38.03
CA GLN A 224 -29.52 -28.02 -38.72
C GLN A 224 -29.16 -28.48 -40.14
#